data_AF-A0A812XTW3-F1
#
_entry.id   AF-A0A812XTW3-F1
#
_cell.length_a   1.000
_cell.length_b   1.000
_cell.length_c   1.000
_cell.angle_alpha   90.00
_cell.angle_beta   90.00
_cell.angle_gamma   90.00
#
_symmetry.space_group_name_H-M   'P 1'
#
loop_
_entity.id
_entity.type
_entity.pdbx_description
1 polymer ?
#
loop_
_entity_poly.entity_id
_entity_poly.type
_entity_poly.pdbx_seq_one_letter_code
_entity_poly.pdbx_strand_id
1 'polypeptide(L)'
;MSGGPHMTMEQVARTFQPCKLYDGISERHVTVEVDGEMEEVEIDPKEGPKIWKPDGTPPGPNDFHKLPKLCRSHLDMSAANGLNKDWVYYTSTERKMCVLQAAKINKQRKALRDARSAE
;
A
#
# COMPACT_ATOMS: atom_id res chain seq x y z
N MET A 1 -36.39 -4.62 -40.62
CA MET A 1 -35.14 -5.05 -39.96
C MET A 1 -34.49 -3.80 -39.37
N SER A 2 -34.66 -3.54 -38.07
CA SER A 2 -34.09 -2.35 -37.41
C SER A 2 -32.64 -2.60 -37.05
N GLY A 3 -31.72 -1.87 -37.67
CA GLY A 3 -30.33 -1.78 -37.24
C GLY A 3 -30.24 -0.96 -35.95
N GLY A 4 -29.92 -1.61 -34.84
CA GLY A 4 -29.65 -0.94 -33.56
C GLY A 4 -28.31 -0.20 -33.61
N PRO A 5 -28.15 0.87 -32.81
CA PRO A 5 -26.92 1.63 -32.77
C PRO A 5 -25.79 0.78 -32.17
N HIS A 6 -24.75 0.56 -32.96
CA HIS A 6 -23.51 -0.06 -32.50
C HIS A 6 -22.76 0.98 -31.65
N MET A 7 -22.67 0.78 -30.33
CA MET A 7 -21.78 1.60 -29.50
C MET A 7 -20.34 1.31 -29.92
N THR A 8 -19.69 2.27 -30.56
CA THR A 8 -18.23 2.29 -30.71
C THR A 8 -17.66 2.80 -29.42
N MET A 9 -17.28 1.89 -28.51
CA MET A 9 -16.46 2.26 -27.36
C MET A 9 -15.06 2.59 -27.87
N GLU A 10 -14.83 3.88 -28.11
CA GLU A 10 -13.48 4.43 -28.24
C GLU A 10 -12.76 4.17 -26.91
N GLN A 11 -11.93 3.13 -26.86
CA GLN A 11 -11.09 2.84 -25.71
C GLN A 11 -10.02 3.92 -25.66
N VAL A 12 -10.32 5.03 -24.98
CA VAL A 12 -9.33 6.05 -24.65
C VAL A 12 -8.37 5.42 -23.63
N ALA A 13 -7.26 4.86 -24.13
CA ALA A 13 -6.15 4.45 -23.29
C ALA A 13 -5.57 5.70 -22.61
N ARG A 14 -6.06 6.03 -21.42
CA ARG A 14 -5.49 7.10 -20.61
C ARG A 14 -4.05 6.70 -20.29
N THR A 15 -3.09 7.47 -20.78
CA THR A 15 -1.67 7.30 -20.47
C THR A 15 -1.49 7.27 -18.95
N PHE A 16 -0.77 6.26 -18.45
CA PHE A 16 -0.44 6.15 -17.04
C PHE A 16 0.23 7.44 -16.57
N GLN A 17 -0.41 8.16 -15.66
CA GLN A 17 0.20 9.30 -14.98
C GLN A 17 0.83 8.79 -13.68
N PRO A 18 2.15 8.89 -13.53
CA PRO A 18 2.82 8.56 -12.28
C PRO A 18 2.21 9.36 -11.13
N CYS A 19 1.92 8.69 -10.04
CA CYS A 19 1.41 9.35 -8.86
C CYS A 19 2.47 10.29 -8.27
N LYS A 20 2.14 11.57 -8.08
CA LYS A 20 2.97 12.53 -7.34
C LYS A 20 2.59 12.65 -5.86
N LEU A 21 1.57 11.91 -5.44
CA LEU A 21 1.19 11.82 -4.03
C LEU A 21 2.38 11.13 -3.34
N TYR A 22 2.96 11.82 -2.36
CA TYR A 22 4.20 11.46 -1.65
C TYR A 22 5.54 11.86 -2.32
N ASP A 23 5.51 12.47 -3.51
CA ASP A 23 6.73 13.02 -4.12
C ASP A 23 7.08 14.36 -3.46
N GLY A 24 8.33 14.52 -2.99
CA GLY A 24 8.82 15.78 -2.41
C GLY A 24 8.39 16.03 -0.96
N ILE A 25 7.83 15.04 -0.25
CA ILE A 25 7.66 15.17 1.20
C ILE A 25 9.04 15.08 1.85
N SER A 26 9.55 16.24 2.26
CA SER A 26 10.84 16.39 2.94
C SER A 26 10.90 15.58 4.24
N GLU A 27 9.74 15.39 4.87
CA GLU A 27 9.54 14.54 6.03
C GLU A 27 9.00 13.20 5.52
N ARG A 28 9.78 12.13 5.64
CA ARG A 28 9.40 10.78 5.20
C ARG A 28 8.23 10.18 5.97
N HIS A 29 7.33 10.97 6.56
CA HIS A 29 6.24 10.52 7.42
C HIS A 29 4.90 11.06 6.90
N VAL A 30 3.88 10.20 6.92
CA VAL A 30 2.51 10.54 6.56
C VAL A 30 1.60 10.09 7.69
N THR A 31 0.77 11.00 8.18
CA THR A 31 -0.25 10.68 9.18
C THR A 31 -1.55 10.28 8.49
N VAL A 32 -2.12 9.14 8.90
CA VAL A 32 -3.40 8.64 8.41
C VAL A 32 -4.30 8.25 9.59
N GLU A 33 -5.59 8.49 9.46
CA GLU A 33 -6.57 8.09 10.47
C GLU A 33 -6.90 6.60 10.32
N VAL A 34 -6.75 5.84 11.41
CA VAL A 34 -7.09 4.42 11.52
C VAL A 34 -7.93 4.20 12.77
N ASP A 35 -9.20 3.84 12.56
CA ASP A 35 -10.18 3.55 13.63
C ASP A 35 -10.30 4.70 14.65
N GLY A 36 -10.33 5.96 14.17
CA GLY A 36 -10.46 7.16 15.01
C GLY A 36 -9.16 7.67 15.64
N GLU A 37 -8.02 7.03 15.38
CA GLU A 37 -6.71 7.42 15.89
C GLU A 37 -5.76 7.78 14.74
N MET A 38 -4.92 8.79 14.94
CA MET A 38 -3.94 9.23 13.95
C MET A 38 -2.67 8.37 14.07
N GLU A 39 -2.35 7.64 13.00
CA GLU A 39 -1.18 6.78 12.90
C GLU A 39 -0.16 7.37 11.94
N GLU A 40 1.10 7.41 12.37
CA GLU A 40 2.21 7.87 11.54
C GLU A 40 2.83 6.69 10.77
N VAL A 41 3.03 6.90 9.47
CA VAL A 41 3.64 5.93 8.56
C VAL A 41 4.86 6.55 7.91
N GLU A 42 6.02 5.96 8.15
CA GLU A 42 7.23 6.31 7.41
C GLU A 42 7.13 5.77 5.97
N ILE A 43 7.48 6.59 4.97
CA ILE A 43 7.50 6.25 3.55
C ILE A 43 8.93 6.39 3.02
N ASP A 44 9.46 5.30 2.49
CA ASP A 44 10.62 5.33 1.62
C ASP A 44 10.20 5.76 0.20
N PRO A 45 10.84 6.77 -0.41
CA PRO A 45 10.45 7.25 -1.74
C PRO A 45 10.70 6.25 -2.87
N LYS A 46 11.53 5.22 -2.65
CA LYS A 46 11.81 4.16 -3.62
C LYS A 46 11.00 2.89 -3.33
N GLU A 47 10.86 2.54 -2.06
CA GLU A 47 10.33 1.24 -1.64
C GLU A 47 8.91 1.31 -1.07
N GLY A 48 8.40 2.50 -0.76
CA GLY A 48 7.04 2.72 -0.28
C GLY A 48 6.93 2.74 1.25
N PRO A 49 5.73 2.50 1.81
CA PRO A 49 5.50 2.63 3.25
C PRO A 49 6.24 1.56 4.04
N LYS A 50 6.74 1.92 5.21
CA LYS A 50 7.50 1.04 6.08
C LYS A 50 6.64 0.36 7.14
N ILE A 51 7.00 -0.88 7.46
CA ILE A 51 6.31 -1.69 8.46
C ILE A 51 7.27 -2.07 9.58
N TRP A 52 6.96 -1.61 10.79
CA TRP A 52 7.73 -1.92 11.99
C TRP A 52 7.63 -3.39 12.35
N LYS A 53 8.73 -4.03 12.77
CA LYS A 53 8.66 -5.42 13.21
C LYS A 53 7.91 -5.54 14.56
N PRO A 54 7.32 -6.71 14.87
CA PRO A 54 6.60 -6.91 16.14
C PRO A 54 7.47 -6.71 17.39
N ASP A 55 8.79 -6.89 17.26
CA ASP A 55 9.78 -6.65 18.32
C ASP A 55 10.17 -5.16 18.45
N GLY A 56 9.56 -4.27 17.66
CA GLY A 56 9.86 -2.84 17.63
C GLY A 56 11.15 -2.48 16.88
N THR A 57 11.87 -3.46 16.31
CA THR A 57 13.05 -3.15 15.51
C THR A 57 12.66 -2.43 14.22
N PRO A 58 13.56 -1.57 13.69
CA PRO A 58 13.29 -0.81 12.49
C PRO A 58 12.87 -1.68 11.30
N PRO A 59 12.01 -1.15 10.42
CA PRO A 59 11.63 -1.81 9.18
C PRO A 59 12.85 -2.14 8.32
N GLY A 60 12.84 -3.31 7.68
CA GLY A 60 13.72 -3.59 6.57
C GLY A 60 13.29 -2.87 5.28
N PRO A 61 14.20 -2.70 4.30
CA PRO A 61 13.96 -1.92 3.08
C PRO A 61 12.72 -2.36 2.26
N ASN A 62 12.28 -3.61 2.35
CA ASN A 62 11.14 -4.11 1.55
C ASN A 62 10.08 -4.86 2.36
N ASP A 63 9.91 -4.53 3.64
CA ASP A 63 9.01 -5.32 4.49
C ASP A 63 7.53 -5.18 4.11
N PHE A 64 7.15 -4.10 3.42
CA PHE A 64 5.80 -3.95 2.87
C PHE A 64 5.54 -4.87 1.67
N HIS A 65 6.47 -4.98 0.72
CA HIS A 65 6.34 -5.88 -0.43
C HIS A 65 6.36 -7.38 -0.05
N LYS A 66 6.87 -7.70 1.14
CA LYS A 66 6.84 -9.05 1.72
C LYS A 66 5.51 -9.41 2.38
N LEU A 67 4.55 -8.49 2.47
CA LEU A 67 3.25 -8.81 3.04
C LEU A 67 2.54 -9.90 2.22
N PRO A 68 1.92 -10.89 2.88
CA PRO A 68 1.09 -11.86 2.19
C PRO A 68 -0.10 -11.16 1.53
N LYS A 69 -0.43 -11.55 0.28
CA LYS A 69 -1.61 -11.02 -0.42
C LYS A 69 -2.88 -11.34 0.38
N LEU A 70 -3.66 -10.32 0.72
CA LEU A 70 -4.93 -10.44 1.44
C LEU A 70 -6.00 -11.21 0.62
N CYS A 71 -5.85 -11.27 -0.71
CA CYS A 71 -6.69 -12.06 -1.59
C CYS A 71 -5.93 -13.29 -2.10
N ARG A 72 -6.15 -14.45 -1.48
CA ARG A 72 -5.83 -15.75 -2.10
C ARG A 72 -6.85 -15.98 -3.22
N SER A 73 -6.57 -15.51 -4.43
CA SER A 73 -7.31 -16.03 -5.59
C SER A 73 -6.93 -17.50 -5.73
N HIS A 74 -7.92 -18.40 -5.74
CA HIS A 74 -7.77 -19.84 -5.94
C HIS A 74 -7.11 -20.23 -7.29
N LEU A 75 -6.83 -19.25 -8.14
CA LEU A 75 -6.06 -19.40 -9.37
C LEU A 75 -4.63 -18.98 -9.07
N ASP A 76 -3.77 -20.00 -8.97
CA ASP A 76 -2.33 -19.91 -8.77
C ASP A 76 -1.65 -19.35 -10.04
N MET A 77 -1.88 -18.06 -10.31
CA MET A 77 -1.22 -17.33 -11.39
C MET A 77 0.04 -16.68 -10.81
N SER A 78 1.11 -17.48 -10.71
CA SER A 78 2.53 -17.06 -10.66
C SER A 78 2.83 -15.69 -10.02
N ALA A 79 2.81 -15.59 -8.69
CA ALA A 79 3.61 -14.60 -7.94
C ALA A 79 3.42 -14.81 -6.43
N ALA A 80 4.31 -15.62 -5.84
CA ALA A 80 4.34 -15.92 -4.41
C ALA A 80 4.68 -14.71 -3.50
N ASN A 81 5.06 -13.56 -4.08
CA ASN A 81 5.32 -12.32 -3.36
C ASN A 81 4.32 -11.22 -3.79
N GLY A 82 4.07 -10.27 -2.89
CA GLY A 82 3.16 -9.12 -3.08
C GLY A 82 3.50 -8.30 -4.32
N LEU A 83 2.55 -7.45 -4.74
CA LEU A 83 2.65 -6.46 -5.83
C LEU A 83 4.08 -6.22 -6.34
N ASN A 84 4.46 -6.91 -7.42
CA ASN A 84 5.82 -6.97 -7.99
C ASN A 84 6.20 -5.72 -8.80
N LYS A 85 5.61 -4.56 -8.50
CA LYS A 85 5.94 -3.31 -9.18
C LYS A 85 6.60 -2.35 -8.21
N ASP A 86 7.58 -1.58 -8.66
CA ASP A 86 8.23 -0.59 -7.83
C ASP A 86 7.23 0.49 -7.39
N TRP A 87 7.45 1.07 -6.21
CA TRP A 87 6.60 2.13 -5.63
C TRP A 87 6.34 3.29 -6.60
N VAL A 88 7.33 3.59 -7.43
CA VAL A 88 7.27 4.63 -8.47
C VAL A 88 6.17 4.38 -9.52
N TYR A 89 5.75 3.12 -9.72
CA TYR A 89 4.72 2.70 -10.66
C TYR A 89 3.33 2.50 -10.02
N TYR A 90 3.17 2.84 -8.74
CA TYR A 90 1.85 2.86 -8.11
C TYR A 90 1.06 4.10 -8.54
N THR A 91 -0.22 3.89 -8.83
CA THR A 91 -1.21 4.97 -8.97
C THR A 91 -1.49 5.62 -7.62
N SER A 92 -2.14 6.77 -7.61
CA SER A 92 -2.52 7.48 -6.38
C SER A 92 -3.40 6.65 -5.45
N THR A 93 -4.35 5.91 -6.01
CA THR A 93 -5.21 5.03 -5.23
C THR A 93 -4.41 3.90 -4.61
N GLU A 94 -3.54 3.23 -5.38
CA GLU A 94 -2.75 2.12 -4.85
C GLU A 94 -1.77 2.60 -3.77
N ARG A 95 -1.09 3.74 -3.97
CA ARG A 95 -0.20 4.31 -2.95
C ARG A 95 -0.95 4.59 -1.65
N LYS A 96 -2.13 5.23 -1.72
CA LYS A 96 -2.98 5.49 -0.54
C LYS A 96 -3.37 4.20 0.18
N MET A 97 -3.78 3.17 -0.57
CA MET A 97 -4.15 1.88 0.01
C MET A 97 -2.97 1.22 0.72
N CYS A 98 -1.77 1.30 0.15
CA CYS A 98 -0.56 0.77 0.78
C CYS A 98 -0.21 1.50 2.08
N VAL A 99 -0.29 2.83 2.10
CA VAL A 99 -0.06 3.63 3.32
C VAL A 99 -1.08 3.28 4.41
N LEU A 100 -2.36 3.19 4.06
CA LEU A 100 -3.40 2.80 5.01
C LEU A 100 -3.20 1.39 5.56
N GLN A 101 -2.78 0.44 4.70
CA GLN A 101 -2.47 -0.92 5.12
C GLN A 101 -1.27 -0.96 6.08
N ALA A 102 -0.21 -0.21 5.77
CA ALA A 102 0.95 -0.11 6.65
C ALA A 102 0.58 0.49 8.02
N ALA A 103 -0.24 1.54 8.05
CA ALA A 103 -0.73 2.14 9.28
C ALA A 103 -1.47 1.14 10.18
N LYS A 104 -2.41 0.37 9.61
CA LYS A 104 -3.14 -0.66 10.33
C LYS A 104 -2.22 -1.71 10.94
N ILE A 105 -1.21 -2.16 10.19
CA ILE A 105 -0.26 -3.16 10.67
C ILE A 105 0.62 -2.58 11.77
N ASN A 106 1.12 -1.35 11.60
CA ASN A 106 1.94 -0.68 12.60
C ASN A 106 1.18 -0.45 13.90
N LYS A 107 -0.07 0.00 13.83
CA LYS A 107 -1.00 0.11 14.97
C LYS A 107 -1.15 -1.21 15.72
N GLN A 108 -1.45 -2.29 14.99
CA GLN A 108 -1.61 -3.62 15.57
C GLN A 108 -0.32 -4.10 16.27
N ARG A 109 0.83 -3.93 15.62
CA ARG A 109 2.13 -4.35 16.17
C ARG A 109 2.53 -3.52 17.39
N LYS A 110 2.26 -2.22 17.38
CA LYS A 110 2.44 -1.32 18.53
C LYS A 110 1.60 -1.80 19.73
N ALA A 111 0.31 -2.08 19.51
CA ALA A 111 -0.57 -2.59 20.56
C ALA A 111 -0.08 -3.92 21.15
N LEU A 112 0.38 -4.86 20.32
CA LEU A 112 0.93 -6.15 20.78
C LEU A 112 2.21 -5.98 21.61
N ARG A 113 3.08 -5.07 21.21
CA ARG A 113 4.32 -4.75 21.95
C ARG A 113 4.00 -4.13 23.31
N ASP A 114 3.09 -3.17 23.33
CA ASP A 114 2.71 -2.45 24.54
C ASP A 114 2.03 -3.41 25.54
N ALA A 115 1.20 -4.35 25.06
CA ALA A 115 0.62 -5.42 25.88
C ALA A 115 1.69 -6.35 26.49
N ARG A 116 2.70 -6.77 25.71
CA ARG A 116 3.81 -7.61 26.18
C ARG A 116 4.73 -6.91 27.19
N SER A 117 4.80 -5.59 27.15
CA SER A 117 5.64 -4.79 28.07
C SER A 117 4.94 -4.51 29.40
N ALA A 118 3.65 -4.83 29.52
CA ALA A 118 2.84 -4.64 30.72
C ALA A 118 2.69 -5.92 31.57
N GLU A 119 3.17 -7.06 31.07
CA GLU A 119 3.31 -8.35 31.79
C GLU A 119 4.68 -8.44 32.48
#